data_AF-A0A8T6G1H2-F1
#
_entry.id   AF-A0A8T6G1H2-F1
#
_cell.length_a   1.000
_cell.length_b   1.000
_cell.length_c   1.000
_cell.angle_alpha   90.00
_cell.angle_beta   90.00
_cell.angle_gamma   90.00
#
_symmetry.space_group_name_H-M   'P 1'
#
loop_
_entity.id
_entity.type
_entity.pdbx_description
1 polymer ?
#
loop_
_entity_poly.entity_id
_entity_poly.type
_entity_poly.pdbx_seq_one_letter_code
_entity_poly.pdbx_strand_id
1 'polypeptide(L)'
;MRMFGPLIPLLFSFILLPLLVVLLHVQAVSLAFANLGLTPTSVIVIFYLSLLGGFVNIPVSRRRIRVEGKPWLPLPFPIPLFYYPPRVREQVLAVNVGGAVIPILLSLYVLPNAPLAKVLLATIAVSAVCFVIARPKEGVGITIPALIPPVVAALLAYLLVSDPAGRTAVAYVSGVMGTLIGADLLNLPRIHRPSI
;
A
#
# COMPACT_ATOMS: atom_id res chain seq x y z
N MET A 1 6.68 45.33 -16.34
CA MET A 1 5.82 44.64 -15.33
C MET A 1 4.63 43.85 -15.90
N ARG A 2 4.53 43.52 -17.21
CA ARG A 2 3.39 42.76 -17.78
C ARG A 2 3.63 41.24 -17.97
N MET A 3 4.86 40.77 -17.78
CA MET A 3 5.23 39.37 -18.08
C MET A 3 4.93 38.36 -16.95
N PHE A 4 4.62 38.85 -15.74
CA PHE A 4 4.27 38.00 -14.58
C PHE A 4 2.75 37.86 -14.35
N GLY A 5 1.92 38.60 -15.08
CA GLY A 5 0.46 38.61 -14.94
C GLY A 5 -0.21 37.23 -15.10
N PRO A 6 0.14 36.42 -16.12
CA PRO A 6 -0.40 35.06 -16.25
C PRO A 6 0.36 34.01 -15.43
N LEU A 7 1.56 34.32 -14.93
CA LEU A 7 2.39 33.37 -14.18
C LEU A 7 1.84 33.14 -12.77
N ILE A 8 1.30 34.19 -12.12
CA ILE A 8 0.75 34.10 -10.77
C ILE A 8 -0.51 33.20 -10.72
N PRO A 9 -1.54 33.38 -11.58
CA PRO A 9 -2.68 32.45 -11.65
C PRO A 9 -2.29 31.03 -12.00
N LEU A 10 -1.28 30.85 -12.88
CA LEU A 10 -0.77 29.54 -13.25
C LEU A 10 -0.11 28.84 -12.06
N LEU A 11 0.78 29.52 -11.34
CA LEU A 11 1.40 29.03 -10.10
C LEU A 11 0.35 28.71 -9.03
N PHE A 12 -0.68 29.57 -8.91
CA PHE A 12 -1.78 29.34 -7.98
C PHE A 12 -2.58 28.08 -8.34
N SER A 13 -2.82 27.84 -9.64
CA SER A 13 -3.48 26.62 -10.15
C SER A 13 -2.70 25.34 -9.81
N PHE A 14 -1.37 25.39 -9.90
CA PHE A 14 -0.50 24.25 -9.53
C PHE A 14 -0.61 23.83 -8.06
N ILE A 15 -1.02 24.73 -7.16
CA ILE A 15 -1.23 24.43 -5.74
C ILE A 15 -2.71 24.16 -5.44
N LEU A 16 -3.59 24.98 -5.99
CA LEU A 16 -5.01 24.96 -5.68
C LEU A 16 -5.71 23.73 -6.26
N LEU A 17 -5.38 23.30 -7.48
CA LEU A 17 -6.03 22.13 -8.10
C LEU A 17 -5.73 20.83 -7.34
N PRO A 18 -4.46 20.49 -7.01
CA PRO A 18 -4.19 19.31 -6.19
C PRO A 18 -4.85 19.39 -4.82
N LEU A 19 -4.83 20.57 -4.19
CA LEU A 19 -5.48 20.78 -2.89
C LEU A 19 -6.99 20.53 -2.99
N LEU A 20 -7.65 21.06 -4.01
CA LEU A 20 -9.09 20.84 -4.25
C LEU A 20 -9.39 19.36 -4.46
N VAL A 21 -8.59 18.65 -5.25
CA VAL A 21 -8.75 17.21 -5.48
C VAL A 21 -8.62 16.45 -4.15
N VAL A 22 -7.64 16.77 -3.31
CA VAL A 22 -7.48 16.16 -1.99
C VAL A 22 -8.68 16.44 -1.10
N LEU A 23 -9.17 17.69 -1.05
CA LEU A 23 -10.32 18.07 -0.24
C LEU A 23 -11.59 17.34 -0.69
N LEU A 24 -11.84 17.25 -1.99
CA LEU A 24 -12.97 16.50 -2.55
C LEU A 24 -12.88 15.01 -2.23
N HIS A 25 -11.68 14.42 -2.29
CA HIS A 25 -11.46 13.02 -1.89
C HIS A 25 -11.74 12.80 -0.40
N VAL A 26 -11.22 13.66 0.48
CA VAL A 26 -11.46 13.56 1.92
C VAL A 26 -12.96 13.66 2.23
N GLN A 27 -13.69 14.55 1.55
CA GLN A 27 -15.14 14.63 1.69
C GLN A 27 -15.84 13.36 1.19
N ALA A 28 -15.51 12.86 0.00
CA ALA A 28 -16.11 11.65 -0.55
C ALA A 28 -15.91 10.44 0.39
N VAL A 29 -14.70 10.28 0.94
CA VAL A 29 -14.41 9.25 1.94
C VAL A 29 -15.22 9.48 3.21
N SER A 30 -15.28 10.72 3.72
CA SER A 30 -16.07 11.04 4.90
C SER A 30 -17.55 10.69 4.74
N LEU A 31 -18.13 10.93 3.57
CA LEU A 31 -19.51 10.54 3.25
C LEU A 31 -19.67 9.02 3.17
N ALA A 32 -18.72 8.31 2.55
CA ALA A 32 -18.78 6.85 2.44
C ALA A 32 -18.75 6.15 3.80
N PHE A 33 -17.98 6.70 4.75
CA PHE A 33 -17.82 6.17 6.11
C PHE A 33 -18.83 6.72 7.12
N ALA A 34 -19.67 7.70 6.75
CA ALA A 34 -20.69 8.25 7.65
C ALA A 34 -21.67 7.17 8.14
N ASN A 35 -21.97 6.18 7.30
CA ASN A 35 -22.85 5.05 7.64
C ASN A 35 -22.17 3.96 8.49
N LEU A 36 -20.89 4.12 8.82
CA LEU A 36 -20.08 3.14 9.58
C LEU A 36 -19.78 3.60 11.02
N GLY A 37 -20.48 4.64 11.50
CA GLY A 37 -20.29 5.18 12.84
C GLY A 37 -19.08 6.11 12.99
N LEU A 38 -18.40 6.43 11.88
CA LEU A 38 -17.30 7.39 11.86
C LEU A 38 -17.82 8.81 11.62
N THR A 39 -17.45 9.71 12.52
CA THR A 39 -17.65 11.15 12.31
C THR A 39 -16.68 11.65 11.24
N PRO A 40 -17.02 12.70 10.47
CA PRO A 40 -16.10 13.31 9.50
C PRO A 40 -14.75 13.68 10.12
N THR A 41 -14.75 14.20 11.36
CA THR A 41 -13.55 14.50 12.12
C THR A 41 -12.68 13.27 12.35
N SER A 42 -13.28 12.12 12.72
CA SER A 42 -12.53 10.88 12.92
C SER A 42 -11.86 10.38 11.64
N VAL A 43 -12.53 10.49 10.49
CA VAL A 43 -11.97 10.12 9.18
C VAL A 43 -10.77 10.99 8.84
N ILE A 44 -10.88 12.31 9.06
CA ILE A 44 -9.77 13.25 8.86
C ILE A 44 -8.59 12.92 9.78
N VAL A 45 -8.85 12.66 11.06
CA VAL A 45 -7.81 12.28 12.04
C VAL A 45 -7.13 10.97 11.61
N ILE A 46 -7.89 9.94 11.24
CA ILE A 46 -7.35 8.66 10.77
C ILE A 46 -6.52 8.85 9.50
N PHE A 47 -6.95 9.71 8.57
CA PHE A 47 -6.20 10.04 7.37
C PHE A 47 -4.84 10.66 7.72
N TYR A 48 -4.80 11.67 8.59
CA TYR A 48 -3.54 12.27 9.03
C TYR A 48 -2.66 11.30 9.83
N LEU A 49 -3.25 10.49 10.70
CA LEU A 49 -2.52 9.43 11.41
C LEU A 49 -1.93 8.40 10.43
N SER A 50 -2.66 8.04 9.37
CA SER A 50 -2.15 7.16 8.31
C SER A 50 -1.00 7.80 7.55
N LEU A 51 -1.09 9.08 7.20
CA LEU A 51 -0.01 9.80 6.53
C LEU A 51 1.26 9.89 7.39
N LEU A 52 1.11 10.35 8.65
CA LEU A 52 2.23 10.50 9.58
C LEU A 52 2.80 9.13 9.99
N GLY A 53 1.92 8.15 10.24
CA GLY A 53 2.29 6.77 10.51
C GLY A 53 2.97 6.10 9.32
N GLY A 54 2.77 6.60 8.10
CA GLY A 54 3.47 6.12 6.90
C GLY A 54 4.99 6.23 7.00
N PHE A 55 5.50 7.18 7.79
CA PHE A 55 6.94 7.35 8.04
C PHE A 55 7.49 6.40 9.11
N VAL A 56 6.61 5.67 9.82
CA VAL A 56 7.00 4.79 10.92
C VAL A 56 6.95 3.34 10.45
N ASN A 57 8.11 2.68 10.46
CA ASN A 57 8.27 1.28 10.09
C ASN A 57 8.74 0.46 11.30
N ILE A 58 7.94 -0.51 11.72
CA ILE A 58 8.24 -1.38 12.87
C ILE A 58 9.00 -2.61 12.34
N PRO A 59 10.29 -2.79 12.68
CA PRO A 59 11.05 -3.95 12.19
C PRO A 59 10.54 -5.24 12.81
N VAL A 60 10.26 -6.24 11.97
CA VAL A 60 9.77 -7.57 12.37
C VAL A 60 10.86 -8.63 12.20
N SER A 61 11.72 -8.51 11.18
CA SER A 61 12.82 -9.45 10.93
C SER A 61 14.02 -8.74 10.33
N ARG A 62 15.23 -9.20 10.67
CA ARG A 62 16.51 -8.72 10.14
C ARG A 62 17.31 -9.92 9.67
N ARG A 63 17.84 -9.87 8.45
CA ARG A 63 18.62 -10.97 7.85
C ARG A 63 19.79 -10.44 7.05
N ARG A 64 20.90 -11.17 7.05
CA ARG A 64 22.05 -10.87 6.21
C ARG A 64 21.88 -11.58 4.87
N ILE A 65 21.81 -10.80 3.79
CA ILE A 65 21.74 -11.31 2.42
C ILE A 65 23.05 -11.03 1.70
N ARG A 66 23.57 -12.03 0.98
CA ARG A 66 24.69 -11.82 0.06
C ARG A 66 24.14 -11.13 -1.18
N VAL A 67 24.76 -10.03 -1.55
CA VAL A 67 24.48 -9.30 -2.78
C VAL A 67 25.55 -9.71 -3.78
N GLU A 68 25.16 -10.43 -4.82
CA GLU A 68 26.02 -10.66 -5.97
C GLU A 68 26.13 -9.35 -6.75
N GLY A 69 27.13 -8.55 -6.38
CA GLY A 69 27.54 -7.39 -7.16
C GLY A 69 28.68 -7.79 -8.10
N LYS A 70 28.65 -7.28 -9.35
CA LYS A 70 29.84 -7.29 -10.21
C LYS A 70 31.04 -6.75 -9.41
N PRO A 71 32.24 -7.35 -9.53
CA PRO A 71 33.44 -6.84 -8.87
C PRO A 71 33.59 -5.34 -9.12
N TRP A 72 34.03 -4.58 -8.10
CA TRP A 72 34.21 -3.12 -8.22
C TRP A 72 35.25 -2.73 -9.28
N LEU A 73 36.04 -3.71 -9.72
CA LEU A 73 37.09 -3.54 -10.69
C LEU A 73 36.53 -3.86 -12.08
N PRO A 74 36.46 -2.88 -13.01
CA PRO A 74 36.06 -3.12 -14.38
C PRO A 74 37.25 -3.73 -15.15
N LEU A 75 37.84 -4.80 -14.62
CA LEU A 75 38.85 -5.53 -15.38
C LEU A 75 38.11 -6.43 -16.39
N PRO A 76 38.45 -6.35 -17.69
CA PRO A 76 37.88 -7.22 -18.71
C PRO A 76 38.23 -8.71 -18.51
N PHE A 77 39.16 -9.02 -17.59
CA PHE A 77 39.59 -10.37 -17.25
C PHE A 77 39.60 -10.54 -15.72
N PRO A 78 38.68 -11.34 -15.13
CA PRO A 78 38.77 -11.68 -13.72
C PRO A 78 40.05 -12.47 -13.48
N ILE A 79 40.98 -11.92 -12.69
CA ILE A 79 42.20 -12.62 -12.30
C ILE A 79 41.80 -13.73 -11.31
N PRO A 80 41.95 -15.03 -11.63
CA PRO A 80 41.46 -16.13 -10.80
C PRO A 80 42.23 -16.33 -9.49
N LEU A 81 43.29 -15.53 -9.26
CA LEU A 81 44.22 -15.70 -8.15
C LEU A 81 43.73 -15.06 -6.83
N PHE A 82 42.71 -14.21 -6.87
CA PHE A 82 42.21 -13.50 -5.69
C PHE A 82 40.78 -13.93 -5.32
N TYR A 83 40.58 -14.27 -4.05
CA TYR A 83 39.25 -14.44 -3.47
C TYR A 83 38.58 -13.07 -3.28
N TYR A 84 37.43 -12.87 -3.91
CA TYR A 84 36.61 -11.67 -3.73
C TYR A 84 35.48 -11.99 -2.72
N PRO A 85 35.52 -11.46 -1.49
CA PRO A 85 34.46 -11.73 -0.52
C PRO A 85 33.12 -11.17 -1.01
N PRO A 86 32.01 -11.92 -0.88
CA PRO A 86 30.69 -11.45 -1.29
C PRO A 86 30.28 -10.24 -0.45
N ARG A 87 29.66 -9.23 -1.08
CA ARG A 87 29.07 -8.11 -0.35
C ARG A 87 27.87 -8.61 0.44
N VAL A 88 27.82 -8.34 1.72
CA VAL A 88 26.66 -8.69 2.58
C VAL A 88 25.91 -7.41 2.90
N ARG A 89 24.60 -7.39 2.68
CA ARG A 89 23.69 -6.33 3.16
C ARG A 89 22.72 -6.89 4.18
N GLU A 90 22.24 -6.02 5.06
CA GLU A 90 21.15 -6.34 5.96
C GLU A 90 19.82 -6.02 5.27
N GLN A 91 18.95 -7.03 5.18
CA GLN A 91 17.55 -6.89 4.78
C GLN A 91 16.70 -6.81 6.04
N VAL A 92 15.88 -5.76 6.14
CA VAL A 92 14.94 -5.56 7.25
C VAL A 92 13.52 -5.68 6.71
N LEU A 93 12.77 -6.65 7.21
CA LEU A 93 11.33 -6.73 7.01
C LEU A 93 10.66 -5.88 8.08
N ALA A 94 9.82 -4.94 7.69
CA ALA A 94 9.11 -4.05 8.60
C ALA A 94 7.62 -3.97 8.27
N VAL A 95 6.82 -3.70 9.29
CA VAL A 95 5.39 -3.40 9.15
C VAL A 95 5.21 -1.89 9.24
N ASN A 96 4.58 -1.31 8.23
CA ASN A 96 4.34 0.13 8.17
C ASN A 96 3.11 0.51 9.02
N VAL A 97 3.23 1.54 9.86
CA VAL A 97 2.13 1.94 10.74
C VAL A 97 0.96 2.53 9.94
N GLY A 98 1.24 3.43 9.02
CA GLY A 98 0.22 4.09 8.19
C GLY A 98 -0.38 3.21 7.10
N GLY A 99 0.42 2.32 6.53
CA GLY A 99 0.06 1.47 5.40
C GLY A 99 -0.45 0.09 5.77
N ALA A 100 -0.22 -0.39 7.00
CA ALA A 100 -0.69 -1.70 7.45
C ALA A 100 -1.40 -1.64 8.81
N VAL A 101 -0.76 -1.09 9.86
CA VAL A 101 -1.33 -1.15 11.22
C VAL A 101 -2.65 -0.38 11.32
N ILE A 102 -2.67 0.90 10.94
CA ILE A 102 -3.88 1.72 11.01
C ILE A 102 -4.98 1.17 10.09
N PRO A 103 -4.70 0.77 8.83
CA PRO A 103 -5.70 0.13 7.98
C PRO A 103 -6.28 -1.17 8.54
N ILE A 104 -5.47 -2.03 9.18
CA ILE A 104 -5.96 -3.25 9.83
C ILE A 104 -6.87 -2.90 11.00
N LEU A 105 -6.48 -1.95 11.86
CA LEU A 105 -7.30 -1.52 13.00
C LEU A 105 -8.63 -0.94 12.53
N LEU A 106 -8.63 -0.12 11.48
CA LEU A 106 -9.86 0.40 10.89
C LEU A 106 -10.70 -0.72 10.25
N SER A 107 -10.06 -1.74 9.66
CA SER A 107 -10.76 -2.91 9.13
C SER A 107 -11.49 -3.67 10.23
N LEU A 108 -10.83 -3.89 11.37
CA LEU A 108 -11.44 -4.52 12.55
C LEU A 108 -12.59 -3.69 13.10
N TYR A 109 -12.45 -2.36 13.12
CA TYR A 109 -13.50 -1.45 13.58
C TYR A 109 -14.76 -1.51 12.71
N VAL A 110 -14.62 -1.53 11.38
CA VAL A 110 -15.78 -1.52 10.47
C VAL A 110 -16.36 -2.91 10.20
N LEU A 111 -15.61 -3.98 10.48
CA LEU A 111 -16.00 -5.37 10.24
C LEU A 111 -17.40 -5.75 10.77
N PRO A 112 -17.86 -5.30 11.96
CA PRO A 112 -19.20 -5.62 12.45
C PRO A 112 -20.34 -5.14 11.56
N ASN A 113 -20.10 -4.17 10.67
CA ASN A 113 -21.10 -3.67 9.72
C ASN A 113 -21.21 -4.55 8.47
N ALA A 114 -20.37 -5.58 8.33
CA ALA A 114 -20.32 -6.40 7.13
C ALA A 114 -20.72 -7.87 7.41
N PRO A 115 -21.47 -8.51 6.49
CA PRO A 115 -21.69 -9.95 6.56
C PRO A 115 -20.38 -10.72 6.33
N LEU A 116 -19.92 -11.42 7.37
CA LEU A 116 -18.60 -12.07 7.43
C LEU A 116 -18.33 -12.99 6.23
N ALA A 117 -19.32 -13.77 5.79
CA ALA A 117 -19.17 -14.66 4.63
C ALA A 117 -18.80 -13.89 3.35
N LYS A 118 -19.38 -12.71 3.14
CA LYS A 118 -19.10 -11.87 1.96
C LYS A 118 -17.74 -11.17 2.08
N VAL A 119 -17.36 -10.77 3.29
CA VAL A 119 -16.01 -10.25 3.58
C VAL A 119 -14.96 -11.30 3.24
N LEU A 120 -15.14 -12.54 3.70
CA LEU A 120 -14.20 -13.64 3.43
C LEU A 120 -14.10 -13.93 1.93
N LEU A 121 -15.23 -14.06 1.24
CA LEU A 121 -15.27 -14.28 -0.20
C LEU A 121 -14.54 -13.16 -0.97
N ALA A 122 -14.86 -11.91 -0.67
CA ALA A 122 -14.23 -10.76 -1.31
C ALA A 122 -12.73 -10.68 -0.98
N THR A 123 -12.34 -10.96 0.26
CA THR A 123 -10.92 -10.95 0.69
C THR A 123 -10.12 -12.01 -0.05
N ILE A 124 -10.66 -13.23 -0.22
CA ILE A 124 -10.02 -14.31 -0.99
C ILE A 124 -9.83 -13.87 -2.44
N ALA A 125 -10.87 -13.31 -3.07
CA ALA A 125 -10.81 -12.86 -4.46
C ALA A 125 -9.79 -11.72 -4.65
N VAL A 126 -9.82 -10.69 -3.78
CA VAL A 126 -8.84 -9.60 -3.82
C VAL A 126 -7.42 -10.13 -3.57
N SER A 127 -7.24 -11.06 -2.63
CA SER A 127 -5.95 -11.69 -2.37
C SER A 127 -5.40 -12.41 -3.60
N ALA A 128 -6.24 -13.18 -4.29
CA ALA A 128 -5.84 -13.87 -5.51
C ALA A 128 -5.39 -12.90 -6.60
N VAL A 129 -6.16 -11.82 -6.83
CA VAL A 129 -5.79 -10.77 -7.79
C VAL A 129 -4.47 -10.11 -7.40
N CYS A 130 -4.32 -9.69 -6.14
CA CYS A 130 -3.11 -9.04 -5.64
C CYS A 130 -1.88 -9.94 -5.75
N PHE A 131 -2.03 -11.23 -5.47
CA PHE A 131 -0.96 -12.21 -5.59
C PHE A 131 -0.46 -12.37 -7.03
N VAL A 132 -1.37 -12.38 -8.01
CA VAL A 132 -1.02 -12.53 -9.43
C VAL A 132 -0.30 -11.29 -9.98
N ILE A 133 -0.74 -10.10 -9.59
CA ILE A 133 -0.19 -8.83 -10.09
C ILE A 133 1.06 -8.37 -9.34
N ALA A 134 1.34 -8.94 -8.16
CA ALA A 134 2.50 -8.59 -7.33
C ALA A 134 3.83 -8.86 -8.05
N ARG A 135 4.71 -7.86 -7.98
CA ARG A 135 6.07 -7.89 -8.51
C ARG A 135 7.06 -7.58 -7.39
N PRO A 136 7.81 -8.57 -6.89
CA PRO A 136 8.97 -8.33 -6.03
C PRO A 136 10.05 -7.56 -6.80
N LYS A 137 10.53 -6.46 -6.23
CA LYS A 137 11.61 -5.63 -6.77
C LYS A 137 12.68 -5.44 -5.71
N GLU A 138 13.93 -5.67 -6.08
CA GLU A 138 15.08 -5.47 -5.19
C GLU A 138 15.17 -4.02 -4.71
N GLY A 139 15.48 -3.83 -3.44
CA GLY A 139 15.59 -2.50 -2.81
C GLY A 139 14.27 -1.76 -2.61
N VAL A 140 13.16 -2.24 -3.16
CA VAL A 140 11.83 -1.62 -3.05
C VAL A 140 10.84 -2.49 -2.26
N GLY A 141 10.94 -3.82 -2.39
CA GLY A 141 9.98 -4.76 -1.80
C GLY A 141 8.95 -5.23 -2.83
N ILE A 142 7.73 -5.51 -2.39
CA ILE A 142 6.66 -5.99 -3.29
C ILE A 142 5.88 -4.79 -3.80
N THR A 143 5.67 -4.75 -5.12
CA THR A 143 4.96 -3.66 -5.79
C THR A 143 3.73 -4.19 -6.52
N ILE A 144 2.64 -3.43 -6.46
CA ILE A 144 1.38 -3.67 -7.18
C ILE A 144 0.87 -2.34 -7.75
N PRO A 145 0.08 -2.34 -8.85
CA PRO A 145 -0.62 -1.13 -9.29
C PRO A 145 -1.66 -0.69 -8.24
N ALA A 146 -1.47 0.50 -7.66
CA ALA A 146 -2.19 0.95 -6.47
C ALA A 146 -3.72 0.98 -6.61
N LEU A 147 -4.25 1.18 -7.82
CA LEU A 147 -5.69 1.32 -8.05
C LEU A 147 -6.41 -0.03 -8.23
N ILE A 148 -5.70 -1.12 -8.56
CA ILE A 148 -6.34 -2.40 -8.83
C ILE A 148 -7.03 -2.98 -7.58
N PRO A 149 -6.36 -3.09 -6.41
CA PRO A 149 -7.02 -3.64 -5.22
C PRO A 149 -8.29 -2.90 -4.78
N PRO A 150 -8.30 -1.55 -4.62
CA PRO A 150 -9.51 -0.86 -4.17
C PRO A 150 -10.63 -0.93 -5.20
N VAL A 151 -10.34 -0.92 -6.51
CA VAL A 151 -11.37 -1.07 -7.55
C VAL A 151 -11.98 -2.47 -7.50
N VAL A 152 -11.16 -3.52 -7.43
CA VAL A 152 -11.66 -4.90 -7.34
C VAL A 152 -12.48 -5.10 -6.07
N ALA A 153 -12.02 -4.59 -4.93
CA ALA A 153 -12.74 -4.66 -3.68
C ALA A 153 -14.08 -3.92 -3.73
N ALA A 154 -14.12 -2.71 -4.29
CA ALA A 154 -15.35 -1.94 -4.46
C ALA A 154 -16.35 -2.64 -5.40
N LEU A 155 -15.89 -3.20 -6.52
CA LEU A 155 -16.72 -3.96 -7.45
C LEU A 155 -17.33 -5.19 -6.78
N LEU A 156 -16.51 -5.98 -6.08
CA LEU A 156 -16.99 -7.16 -5.35
C LEU A 156 -17.97 -6.78 -4.26
N ALA A 157 -17.70 -5.73 -3.49
CA ALA A 157 -18.63 -5.27 -2.47
C ALA A 157 -19.96 -4.83 -3.08
N TYR A 158 -19.96 -4.14 -4.22
CA TYR A 158 -21.18 -3.71 -4.90
C TYR A 158 -22.00 -4.90 -5.42
N LEU A 159 -21.34 -5.94 -5.93
CA LEU A 159 -21.99 -7.16 -6.42
C LEU A 159 -22.52 -8.04 -5.28
N LEU A 160 -21.82 -8.09 -4.15
CA LEU A 160 -22.14 -8.99 -3.04
C LEU A 160 -23.11 -8.37 -2.04
N VAL A 161 -23.11 -7.04 -1.87
CA VAL A 161 -23.82 -6.35 -0.78
C VAL A 161 -24.75 -5.25 -1.29
N SER A 162 -26.03 -5.38 -0.93
CA SER A 162 -27.08 -4.43 -1.31
C SER A 162 -27.17 -3.23 -0.37
N ASP A 163 -26.89 -3.41 0.92
CA ASP A 163 -26.95 -2.33 1.90
C ASP A 163 -25.69 -1.43 1.84
N PRO A 164 -25.82 -0.09 1.94
CA PRO A 164 -24.69 0.82 1.79
C PRO A 164 -23.58 0.64 2.83
N ALA A 165 -23.93 0.42 4.10
CA ALA A 165 -22.96 0.29 5.19
C ALA A 165 -22.10 -0.97 5.02
N GLY A 166 -22.73 -2.13 4.85
CA GLY A 166 -22.08 -3.39 4.58
C GLY A 166 -21.26 -3.36 3.29
N ARG A 167 -21.72 -2.65 2.25
CA ARG A 167 -20.93 -2.46 1.02
C ARG A 167 -19.63 -1.70 1.31
N THR A 168 -19.69 -0.57 2.00
CA THR A 168 -18.47 0.19 2.36
C THR A 168 -17.54 -0.66 3.24
N ALA A 169 -18.08 -1.37 4.23
CA ALA A 169 -17.28 -2.22 5.11
C ALA A 169 -16.64 -3.41 4.37
N VAL A 170 -17.38 -4.11 3.49
CA VAL A 170 -16.80 -5.19 2.66
C VAL A 170 -15.71 -4.64 1.73
N ALA A 171 -15.96 -3.51 1.06
CA ALA A 171 -14.97 -2.90 0.17
C ALA A 171 -13.68 -2.54 0.92
N TYR A 172 -13.81 -1.92 2.10
CA TYR A 172 -12.65 -1.52 2.89
C TYR A 172 -11.89 -2.73 3.43
N VAL A 173 -12.56 -3.64 4.14
CA VAL A 173 -11.91 -4.79 4.78
C VAL A 173 -11.27 -5.71 3.75
N SER A 174 -12.00 -6.06 2.68
CA SER A 174 -11.45 -6.94 1.65
C SER A 174 -10.33 -6.29 0.85
N GLY A 175 -10.39 -4.97 0.63
CA GLY A 175 -9.32 -4.20 0.02
C GLY A 175 -8.05 -4.25 0.87
N VAL A 176 -8.14 -3.93 2.15
CA VAL A 176 -6.98 -3.92 3.07
C VAL A 176 -6.45 -5.33 3.29
N MET A 177 -7.28 -6.24 3.81
CA MET A 177 -6.86 -7.58 4.17
C MET A 177 -6.45 -8.37 2.94
N GLY A 178 -7.19 -8.24 1.83
CA GLY A 178 -6.88 -8.94 0.60
C GLY A 178 -5.56 -8.47 -0.02
N THR A 179 -5.27 -7.17 0.04
CA THR A 179 -3.97 -6.65 -0.42
C THR A 179 -2.84 -7.16 0.43
N LEU A 180 -2.94 -7.06 1.77
CA LEU A 180 -1.88 -7.51 2.68
C LEU A 180 -1.61 -9.02 2.56
N ILE A 181 -2.67 -9.82 2.45
CA ILE A 181 -2.52 -11.28 2.28
C ILE A 181 -1.93 -11.58 0.90
N GLY A 182 -2.57 -11.09 -0.16
CA GLY A 182 -2.24 -11.42 -1.54
C GLY A 182 -0.90 -10.84 -2.01
N ALA A 183 -0.73 -9.53 -1.84
CA ALA A 183 0.49 -8.85 -2.24
C ALA A 183 1.64 -9.22 -1.30
N ASP A 184 1.49 -9.07 0.02
CA ASP A 184 2.63 -9.19 0.93
C ASP A 184 2.83 -10.64 1.41
N LEU A 185 1.91 -11.19 2.21
CA LEU A 185 2.12 -12.47 2.91
C LEU A 185 2.40 -13.63 1.96
N LEU A 186 1.61 -13.78 0.89
CA LEU A 186 1.78 -14.87 -0.07
C LEU A 186 3.04 -14.72 -0.94
N ASN A 187 3.60 -13.50 -1.06
CA ASN A 187 4.85 -13.27 -1.79
C ASN A 187 6.08 -13.18 -0.88
N LEU A 188 5.94 -13.26 0.45
CA LEU A 188 7.07 -13.28 1.38
C LEU A 188 8.15 -14.29 0.96
N PRO A 189 7.84 -15.54 0.52
CA PRO A 189 8.89 -16.47 0.11
C PRO A 189 9.72 -16.00 -1.10
N ARG A 190 9.15 -15.15 -1.97
CA ARG A 190 9.83 -14.64 -3.17
C ARG A 190 10.84 -13.55 -2.83
N ILE A 191 10.60 -12.75 -1.79
CA ILE A 191 11.56 -11.74 -1.29
C ILE A 191 12.67 -12.33 -0.42
N HIS A 192 12.53 -13.59 0.01
CA HIS A 192 13.51 -14.31 0.81
C HIS A 192 14.51 -15.12 -0.04
N ARG A 193 14.31 -15.19 -1.36
CA ARG A 193 15.26 -15.87 -2.24
C ARG A 193 16.45 -14.95 -2.51
N PRO A 194 17.70 -15.43 -2.37
CA PRO A 194 18.84 -14.71 -2.93
C PRO A 194 18.61 -14.57 -4.43
N SER A 195 18.84 -13.36 -4.96
CA SER A 195 18.93 -13.12 -6.40
C SER A 195 19.97 -14.08 -6.98
N ILE A 196 19.52 -15.02 -7.82
CA ILE A 196 20.37 -15.93 -8.59
C ILE A 196 21.00 -15.17 -9.75
#